data_AF-X1SMB7-F1
#
_entry.id   AF-X1SMB7-F1
#
_cell.length_a   1.000
_cell.length_b   1.000
_cell.length_c   1.000
_cell.angle_alpha   90.00
_cell.angle_beta   90.00
_cell.angle_gamma   90.00
#
_symmetry.space_group_name_H-M   'P 1'
#
loop_
_entity.id
_entity.type
_entity.pdbx_description
1 polymer ?
#
loop_
_entity_poly.entity_id
_entity_poly.type
_entity_poly.pdbx_seq_one_letter_code
_entity_poly.pdbx_strand_id
1 'polypeptide(L)'
;MAVDATASQWSFQFAYQWMPDYYDDILSDGSTRPAGMDNYAQLRVVAPIALKKLTILPRLTFRHYEAPLGKSGFGNTELFALIIPKVTDWGTGRAGIGPLVTAPGNPDVSKDEWGYGLAAAVVHNTGNFFIGILFTQTFRSIDPSTLPPGSSDANPLGIAPFVNYRFGSTGLYVQTGDIVALYDWDSR
;
A
#
# COMPACT_ATOMS: atom_id res chain seq x y z
N MET A 1 3.88 -29.25 -12.74
CA MET A 1 5.19 -29.03 -12.09
C MET A 1 4.94 -28.32 -10.78
N ALA A 2 5.41 -28.89 -9.66
CA ALA A 2 5.32 -28.23 -8.36
C ALA A 2 6.30 -27.04 -8.39
N VAL A 3 5.76 -25.82 -8.35
CA VAL A 3 6.57 -24.63 -8.07
C VAL A 3 7.14 -24.85 -6.69
N ASP A 4 8.46 -25.01 -6.58
CA ASP A 4 9.15 -25.06 -5.31
C ASP A 4 8.77 -23.80 -4.52
N ALA A 5 8.05 -23.98 -3.40
CA ALA A 5 7.59 -22.87 -2.56
C ALA A 5 8.76 -22.09 -1.91
N THR A 6 10.00 -22.58 -2.06
CA THR A 6 11.24 -21.92 -1.66
C THR A 6 11.97 -21.19 -2.80
N ALA A 7 11.54 -21.35 -4.05
CA ALA A 7 12.08 -20.56 -5.15
C ALA A 7 11.61 -19.09 -4.98
N SER A 8 12.56 -18.21 -4.69
CA SER A 8 12.35 -16.77 -4.61
C SER A 8 11.91 -16.22 -5.97
N GLN A 9 10.62 -16.27 -6.25
CA GLN A 9 10.08 -15.69 -7.48
C GLN A 9 9.85 -14.20 -7.26
N TRP A 10 10.52 -13.38 -8.07
CA TRP A 10 10.23 -11.96 -8.12
C TRP A 10 8.83 -11.75 -8.68
N SER A 11 8.06 -10.87 -8.04
CA SER A 11 6.76 -10.47 -8.58
C SER A 11 6.80 -9.00 -8.98
N PHE A 12 6.29 -8.73 -10.18
CA PHE A 12 6.09 -7.39 -10.70
C PHE A 12 4.59 -7.17 -10.84
N GLN A 13 4.10 -6.09 -10.24
CA GLN A 13 2.70 -5.70 -10.34
C GLN A 13 2.64 -4.31 -10.96
N PHE A 14 1.83 -4.21 -12.01
CA PHE A 14 1.47 -2.96 -12.65
C PHE A 14 0.01 -2.68 -12.32
N ALA A 15 -0.29 -1.44 -11.95
CA ALA A 15 -1.66 -0.99 -11.75
C ALA A 15 -1.83 0.39 -12.37
N TYR A 16 -3.00 0.60 -12.96
CA TYR A 16 -3.44 1.88 -13.46
C TYR A 16 -4.85 2.12 -12.96
N GLN A 17 -5.10 3.32 -12.45
CA GLN A 17 -6.43 3.76 -12.04
C GLN A 17 -6.73 5.08 -12.71
N TRP A 18 -7.92 5.20 -13.28
CA TRP A 18 -8.42 6.40 -13.90
C TRP A 18 -9.74 6.81 -13.25
N MET A 19 -9.78 8.01 -12.69
CA MET A 19 -10.94 8.60 -12.00
C MET A 19 -11.13 10.03 -12.51
N PRO A 20 -11.67 10.22 -13.73
CA PRO A 20 -11.82 11.54 -14.33
C PRO A 20 -12.95 12.37 -13.70
N ASP A 21 -13.83 11.75 -12.91
CA ASP A 21 -14.97 12.41 -12.28
C ASP A 21 -15.11 11.89 -10.85
N TYR A 22 -15.06 12.81 -9.90
CA TYR A 22 -15.20 12.52 -8.47
C TYR A 22 -16.65 12.71 -8.06
N TYR A 23 -17.13 11.89 -7.12
CA TYR A 23 -18.42 12.14 -6.52
C TYR A 23 -18.34 13.39 -5.63
N ASP A 24 -19.17 14.38 -5.91
CA ASP A 24 -19.36 15.56 -5.06
C ASP A 24 -20.23 15.17 -3.85
N ASP A 25 -19.61 14.71 -2.77
CA ASP A 25 -20.28 14.54 -1.48
C ASP A 25 -20.09 15.75 -0.58
N ILE A 26 -21.16 16.11 0.13
CA ILE A 26 -21.13 17.15 1.16
C ILE A 26 -20.77 16.47 2.48
N LEU A 27 -19.67 16.91 3.09
CA LEU A 27 -19.19 16.47 4.39
C LEU A 27 -20.14 16.96 5.50
N SER A 28 -20.01 16.38 6.71
CA SER A 28 -20.84 16.73 7.86
C SER A 28 -20.75 18.20 8.29
N ASP A 29 -19.70 18.90 7.86
CA ASP A 29 -19.46 20.33 8.10
C ASP A 29 -20.07 21.24 7.01
N GLY A 30 -20.72 20.67 5.99
CA GLY A 30 -21.32 21.40 4.87
C GLY A 30 -20.37 21.74 3.72
N SER A 31 -19.10 21.36 3.80
CA SER A 31 -18.13 21.53 2.72
C SER A 31 -18.21 20.39 1.68
N THR A 32 -17.90 20.67 0.42
CA THR A 32 -17.72 19.60 -0.58
C THR A 32 -16.37 18.93 -0.35
N ARG A 33 -16.34 17.59 -0.38
CA ARG A 33 -15.07 16.85 -0.29
C ARG A 33 -14.11 17.33 -1.39
N PRO A 34 -12.85 17.63 -1.06
CA PRO A 34 -11.85 17.96 -2.08
C PRO A 34 -11.69 16.82 -3.09
N ALA A 35 -11.55 17.17 -4.36
CA ALA A 35 -11.23 16.19 -5.41
C ALA A 35 -9.90 15.49 -5.10
N GLY A 36 -9.86 14.19 -5.38
CA GLY A 36 -8.63 13.40 -5.29
C GLY A 36 -7.73 13.54 -6.52
N MET A 37 -6.84 12.57 -6.71
CA MET A 37 -5.95 12.47 -7.88
C MET A 37 -6.66 11.88 -9.09
N ASP A 38 -6.76 12.62 -10.20
CA ASP A 38 -7.41 12.21 -11.46
C ASP A 38 -7.01 10.79 -11.91
N ASN A 39 -5.73 10.42 -11.75
CA ASN A 39 -5.27 9.06 -12.02
C ASN A 39 -3.95 8.73 -11.33
N TYR A 40 -3.59 7.44 -11.39
CA TYR A 40 -2.26 6.98 -11.06
C TYR A 40 -1.79 5.82 -11.93
N ALA A 41 -0.46 5.75 -12.12
CA ALA A 41 0.26 4.57 -12.58
C ALA A 41 1.17 4.07 -11.45
N GLN A 42 1.13 2.76 -11.19
CA GLN A 42 1.88 2.13 -10.10
C GLN A 42 2.70 0.95 -10.60
N LEU A 43 3.94 0.88 -10.13
CA LEU A 43 4.81 -0.28 -10.25
C LEU A 43 5.17 -0.77 -8.85
N ARG A 44 4.99 -2.06 -8.61
CA ARG A 44 5.36 -2.72 -7.38
C ARG A 44 6.25 -3.92 -7.68
N VAL A 45 7.37 -4.00 -6.97
CA VAL A 45 8.37 -5.06 -7.11
C VAL A 45 8.50 -5.76 -5.76
N VAL A 46 8.37 -7.08 -5.74
CA VAL A 46 8.61 -7.91 -4.56
C VAL A 46 9.72 -8.90 -4.87
N ALA A 47 10.73 -8.95 -4.00
CA ALA A 47 11.89 -9.82 -4.16
C ALA A 47 12.07 -10.71 -2.93
N PRO A 48 11.46 -11.91 -2.89
CA PRO A 48 11.50 -12.77 -1.71
C PRO A 48 12.91 -13.21 -1.32
N ILE A 49 13.20 -13.19 -0.03
CA ILE A 49 14.44 -13.73 0.57
C ILE A 49 14.02 -14.86 1.51
N ALA A 50 14.06 -16.09 1.01
CA ALA A 50 13.73 -17.28 1.80
C ALA A 50 14.93 -17.70 2.67
N LEU A 51 14.76 -17.72 3.98
CA LEU A 51 15.74 -18.25 4.93
C LEU A 51 15.17 -19.50 5.63
N LYS A 52 16.03 -20.26 6.32
CA LYS A 52 15.67 -21.56 6.93
C LYS A 52 14.47 -21.49 7.90
N LYS A 53 14.32 -20.39 8.63
CA LYS A 53 13.29 -20.22 9.68
C LYS A 53 12.34 -19.04 9.44
N LEU A 54 12.62 -18.20 8.45
CA LEU A 54 11.84 -17.01 8.16
C LEU A 54 11.98 -16.65 6.68
N THR A 55 10.99 -15.96 6.14
CA THR A 55 11.04 -15.36 4.80
C THR A 55 10.91 -13.85 4.95
N ILE A 56 11.73 -13.09 4.22
CA ILE A 56 11.58 -11.64 4.12
C ILE A 56 11.02 -11.32 2.75
N LEU A 57 9.93 -10.57 2.68
CA LEU A 57 9.33 -10.09 1.44
C LEU A 57 9.49 -8.57 1.37
N PRO A 58 10.66 -8.06 0.92
CA PRO A 58 10.80 -6.66 0.58
C PRO A 58 9.90 -6.35 -0.63
N ARG A 59 9.12 -5.28 -0.49
CA ARG A 59 8.24 -4.71 -1.50
C ARG A 59 8.60 -3.26 -1.69
N LEU A 60 8.96 -2.91 -2.92
CA LEU A 60 9.16 -1.54 -3.35
C LEU A 60 7.97 -1.12 -4.22
N THR A 61 7.34 0.01 -3.90
CA THR A 61 6.20 0.56 -4.65
C THR A 61 6.53 1.97 -5.10
N PHE A 62 6.42 2.18 -6.42
CA PHE A 62 6.47 3.48 -7.06
C PHE A 62 5.09 3.83 -7.56
N ARG A 63 4.73 5.10 -7.45
CA ARG A 63 3.49 5.62 -8.01
C ARG A 63 3.75 6.95 -8.67
N HIS A 64 3.20 7.14 -9.85
CA HIS A 64 3.09 8.42 -10.53
C HIS A 64 1.63 8.82 -10.51
N TYR A 65 1.37 10.10 -10.23
CA TYR A 65 0.03 10.63 -10.19
C TYR A 65 -0.13 11.81 -11.13
N GLU A 66 -1.36 11.97 -11.59
CA GLU A 66 -1.86 13.21 -12.18
C GLU A 66 -2.94 13.78 -11.25
N ALA A 67 -2.83 15.06 -10.95
CA ALA A 67 -3.75 15.84 -10.14
C ALA A 67 -4.56 16.81 -11.01
N PRO A 68 -5.71 17.27 -10.49
CA PRO A 68 -6.47 18.34 -11.11
C PRO A 68 -5.59 19.55 -11.45
N LEU A 69 -5.96 20.29 -12.50
CA LEU A 69 -5.22 21.45 -13.04
C LEU A 69 -3.90 21.11 -13.76
N GLY A 70 -3.72 19.85 -14.16
CA GLY A 70 -2.60 19.42 -15.01
C GLY A 70 -1.27 19.23 -14.26
N LYS A 71 -1.32 19.13 -12.93
CA LYS A 71 -0.15 18.82 -12.11
C LYS A 71 0.16 17.34 -12.20
N SER A 72 1.43 16.97 -12.27
CA SER A 72 1.85 15.57 -12.28
C SER A 72 3.18 15.38 -11.56
N GLY A 73 3.40 14.17 -11.05
CA GLY A 73 4.63 13.88 -10.32
C GLY A 73 4.69 12.49 -9.73
N PHE A 74 5.87 12.17 -9.20
CA PHE A 74 6.04 10.98 -8.39
C PHE A 74 5.36 11.15 -7.03
N GLY A 75 4.52 10.18 -6.70
CA GLY A 75 4.07 9.96 -5.34
C GLY A 75 5.23 9.56 -4.43
N ASN A 76 4.94 9.55 -3.14
CA ASN A 76 5.84 8.97 -2.15
C ASN A 76 6.20 7.52 -2.53
N THR A 77 7.49 7.19 -2.55
CA THR A 77 7.96 5.82 -2.83
C THR A 77 7.95 5.02 -1.54
N GLU A 78 7.36 3.83 -1.55
CA GLU A 78 7.21 2.99 -0.36
C GLU A 78 8.11 1.75 -0.45
N LEU A 79 8.95 1.55 0.57
CA LEU A 79 9.68 0.32 0.81
C LEU A 79 9.19 -0.30 2.12
N PHE A 80 8.59 -1.48 2.05
CA PHE A 80 8.37 -2.28 3.26
C PHE A 80 9.01 -3.65 3.12
N ALA A 81 9.32 -4.29 4.25
CA ALA A 81 9.78 -5.67 4.28
C ALA A 81 8.91 -6.51 5.22
N LEU A 82 8.10 -7.41 4.66
CA LEU A 82 7.28 -8.30 5.48
C LEU A 82 8.14 -9.47 5.98
N ILE A 83 8.32 -9.58 7.29
CA ILE A 83 9.02 -10.69 7.92
C ILE A 83 7.98 -11.75 8.28
N ILE A 84 8.12 -12.94 7.71
CA ILE A 84 7.23 -14.08 7.89
C ILE A 84 8.00 -15.20 8.59
N PRO A 85 7.86 -15.35 9.91
CA PRO A 85 8.34 -16.54 10.60
C PRO A 85 7.70 -17.82 10.04
N LYS A 86 8.45 -18.92 9.98
CA LYS A 86 7.90 -20.21 9.52
C LYS A 86 6.71 -20.69 10.37
N VAL A 87 6.64 -20.28 11.64
CA VAL A 87 5.52 -20.62 12.55
C VAL A 87 4.22 -19.89 12.20
N THR A 88 4.29 -18.78 11.46
CA THR A 88 3.13 -18.04 10.95
C THR A 88 2.87 -18.33 9.48
N ASP A 89 3.50 -19.36 8.92
CA ASP A 89 3.22 -19.92 7.60
C ASP A 89 2.59 -21.30 7.78
N TRP A 90 1.30 -21.41 7.46
CA TRP A 90 0.52 -22.65 7.61
C TRP A 90 0.24 -23.33 6.26
N GLY A 91 1.05 -23.02 5.24
CA GLY A 91 1.01 -23.68 3.92
C GLY A 91 -0.06 -23.12 2.98
N THR A 92 -1.31 -23.04 3.43
CA THR A 92 -2.38 -22.37 2.66
C THR A 92 -2.41 -20.87 2.90
N GLY A 93 -1.68 -20.35 3.86
CA GLY A 93 -1.62 -18.92 4.13
C GLY A 93 -0.45 -18.58 5.02
N ARG A 94 -0.23 -17.28 5.18
CA ARG A 94 0.87 -16.76 5.99
C ARG A 94 0.52 -15.41 6.60
N ALA A 95 1.15 -15.12 7.72
CA ALA A 95 1.11 -13.82 8.36
C ALA A 95 2.53 -13.30 8.59
N GLY A 96 2.70 -11.99 8.44
CA GLY A 96 3.96 -11.33 8.71
C GLY A 96 3.79 -9.89 9.14
N ILE A 97 4.88 -9.32 9.63
CA ILE A 97 4.99 -7.92 10.05
C ILE A 97 6.37 -7.41 9.69
N GLY A 98 6.52 -6.12 9.47
CA GLY A 98 7.84 -5.52 9.40
C GLY A 98 7.82 -4.02 9.16
N PRO A 99 9.00 -3.43 8.96
CA PRO A 99 9.13 -2.00 8.80
C PRO A 99 8.59 -1.53 7.46
N LEU A 100 8.10 -0.30 7.46
CA LEU A 100 7.71 0.49 6.29
C LEU A 100 8.51 1.80 6.32
N VAL A 101 9.08 2.16 5.18
CA VAL A 101 9.75 3.44 4.96
C VAL A 101 9.14 4.07 3.73
N THR A 102 8.87 5.36 3.82
CA THR A 102 8.28 6.16 2.76
C THR A 102 9.25 7.29 2.44
N ALA A 103 9.71 7.34 1.19
CA ALA A 103 10.56 8.42 0.71
C ALA A 103 9.71 9.62 0.25
N PRO A 104 10.26 10.85 0.31
CA PRO A 104 9.59 12.05 -0.19
C PRO A 104 9.16 11.93 -1.66
N GLY A 105 8.02 12.56 -1.99
CA GLY A 105 7.49 12.64 -3.35
C GLY A 105 7.48 14.09 -3.87
N ASN A 106 6.89 14.31 -5.05
CA ASN A 106 6.73 15.65 -5.60
C ASN A 106 5.63 16.42 -4.83
N PRO A 107 5.92 17.61 -4.25
CA PRO A 107 4.96 18.47 -3.53
C PRO A 107 3.67 18.78 -4.28
N ASP A 108 3.68 18.75 -5.62
CA ASP A 108 2.50 19.02 -6.44
C ASP A 108 1.43 17.92 -6.34
N VAL A 109 1.81 16.71 -5.93
CA VAL A 109 0.96 15.52 -5.94
C VAL A 109 1.11 14.62 -4.70
N SER A 110 2.08 14.90 -3.83
CA SER A 110 2.46 14.06 -2.70
C SER A 110 3.18 14.89 -1.63
N LYS A 111 3.40 14.33 -0.44
CA LYS A 111 4.17 15.00 0.61
C LYS A 111 5.68 14.89 0.36
N ASP A 112 6.42 15.97 0.54
CA ASP A 112 7.90 16.01 0.50
C ASP A 112 8.50 15.70 1.88
N GLU A 113 8.14 14.53 2.41
CA GLU A 113 8.49 14.13 3.77
C GLU A 113 8.88 12.66 3.85
N TRP A 114 9.79 12.34 4.77
CA TRP A 114 10.10 10.97 5.13
C TRP A 114 9.04 10.42 6.08
N GLY A 115 8.65 9.17 5.82
CA GLY A 115 7.79 8.38 6.70
C GLY A 115 8.48 7.12 7.18
N TYR A 116 8.22 6.73 8.42
CA TYR A 116 8.66 5.47 9.02
C TYR A 116 7.48 4.81 9.69
N GLY A 117 7.37 3.49 9.58
CA GLY A 117 6.15 2.81 9.94
C GLY A 117 6.27 1.33 10.09
N LEU A 118 5.11 0.70 10.27
CA LEU A 118 4.94 -0.74 10.33
C LEU A 118 3.93 -1.17 9.29
N ALA A 119 4.21 -2.30 8.65
CA ALA A 119 3.28 -3.01 7.78
C ALA A 119 3.07 -4.42 8.34
N ALA A 120 1.82 -4.88 8.35
CA ALA A 120 1.47 -6.25 8.69
C ALA A 120 0.53 -6.81 7.63
N ALA A 121 0.64 -8.09 7.33
CA ALA A 121 -0.25 -8.73 6.36
C ALA A 121 -0.60 -10.14 6.81
N VAL A 122 -1.84 -10.52 6.49
CA VAL A 122 -2.34 -11.89 6.65
C VAL A 122 -2.97 -12.28 5.31
N VAL A 123 -2.54 -13.41 4.76
CA VAL A 123 -2.99 -13.87 3.45
C VAL A 123 -3.37 -15.35 3.47
N HIS A 124 -4.29 -15.72 2.59
CA HIS A 124 -4.80 -17.07 2.44
C HIS A 124 -5.01 -17.40 0.96
N ASN A 125 -4.65 -18.63 0.59
CA ASN A 125 -4.77 -19.21 -0.72
C ASN A 125 -5.85 -20.28 -0.75
N THR A 126 -6.80 -20.14 -1.65
CA THR A 126 -7.84 -21.14 -1.90
C THR A 126 -8.10 -21.28 -3.40
N GLY A 127 -7.76 -22.45 -3.95
CA GLY A 127 -7.80 -22.70 -5.40
C GLY A 127 -6.93 -21.72 -6.19
N ASN A 128 -7.58 -20.89 -7.02
CA ASN A 128 -6.92 -19.84 -7.80
C ASN A 128 -6.99 -18.46 -7.14
N PHE A 129 -7.53 -18.35 -5.93
CA PHE A 129 -7.67 -17.09 -5.22
C PHE A 129 -6.58 -16.93 -4.16
N PHE A 130 -6.00 -15.74 -4.11
CA PHE A 130 -5.10 -15.25 -3.06
C PHE A 130 -5.77 -14.04 -2.41
N ILE A 131 -6.24 -14.20 -1.19
CA ILE A 131 -7.02 -13.21 -0.44
C ILE A 131 -6.17 -12.73 0.73
N GLY A 132 -6.26 -11.46 1.09
CA GLY A 132 -5.58 -11.00 2.28
C GLY A 132 -6.01 -9.63 2.75
N ILE A 133 -5.43 -9.25 3.88
CA ILE A 133 -5.52 -7.93 4.45
C ILE A 133 -4.11 -7.41 4.67
N LEU A 134 -3.88 -6.17 4.25
CA LEU A 134 -2.66 -5.41 4.49
C LEU A 134 -2.99 -4.28 5.45
N PHE A 135 -2.21 -4.18 6.51
CA PHE A 135 -2.25 -3.11 7.49
C PHE A 135 -0.97 -2.28 7.33
N THR A 136 -1.09 -0.97 7.30
CA THR A 136 0.05 -0.04 7.23
C THR A 136 -0.19 1.13 8.17
N GLN A 137 0.77 1.38 9.06
CA GLN A 137 0.82 2.58 9.88
C GLN A 137 2.10 3.32 9.53
N THR A 138 2.00 4.57 9.08
CA THR A 138 3.16 5.39 8.72
C THR A 138 3.20 6.64 9.58
N PHE A 139 4.29 6.83 10.30
CA PHE A 139 4.59 8.03 11.06
C PHE A 139 5.47 8.95 10.23
N ARG A 140 4.98 10.15 9.95
CA ARG A 140 5.74 11.20 9.25
C ARG A 140 6.25 12.21 10.28
N SER A 141 7.48 12.67 10.06
CA SER A 141 8.02 13.78 10.83
C SER A 141 7.53 15.07 10.20
N ILE A 142 6.69 15.80 10.92
CA ILE A 142 6.26 17.14 10.52
C ILE A 142 6.90 18.10 11.48
N ASP A 143 7.36 19.24 10.97
CA ASP A 143 7.81 20.32 11.80
C ASP A 143 6.63 20.83 12.64
N PRO A 144 6.65 20.71 13.99
CA PRO A 144 5.55 21.18 14.82
C PRO A 144 5.26 22.69 14.68
N SER A 145 6.24 23.46 14.18
CA SER A 145 6.08 24.90 13.94
C SER A 145 5.31 25.25 12.67
N THR A 146 5.11 24.29 11.75
CA THR A 146 4.32 24.48 10.53
C THR A 146 2.87 24.01 10.68
N LEU A 147 2.55 23.34 11.80
CA LEU A 147 1.17 22.97 12.13
C LEU A 147 0.43 24.17 12.72
N PRO A 148 -0.75 24.55 12.17
CA PRO A 148 -1.62 25.53 12.80
C PRO A 148 -1.88 25.21 14.28
N PRO A 149 -1.93 26.21 15.18
CA PRO A 149 -2.23 25.98 16.59
C PRO A 149 -3.55 25.21 16.76
N GLY A 150 -3.50 24.08 17.46
CA GLY A 150 -4.66 23.21 17.68
C GLY A 150 -4.92 22.18 16.57
N SER A 151 -4.06 22.10 15.55
CA SER A 151 -4.07 21.00 14.57
C SER A 151 -3.09 19.90 14.96
N SER A 152 -3.41 18.67 14.56
CA SER A 152 -2.56 17.50 14.62
C SER A 152 -2.50 16.90 13.20
N ASP A 153 -1.42 16.21 12.86
CA ASP A 153 -1.39 15.35 11.67
C ASP A 153 -1.51 13.92 12.17
N ALA A 154 -2.74 13.44 12.17
CA ALA A 154 -3.00 12.05 12.38
C ALA A 154 -2.34 11.23 11.28
N ASN A 155 -1.25 10.58 11.66
CA ASN A 155 -0.54 9.64 10.81
C ASN A 155 -1.49 8.53 10.32
N PRO A 156 -1.66 8.38 9.00
CA PRO A 156 -2.74 7.59 8.44
C PRO A 156 -2.56 6.12 8.79
N LEU A 157 -3.63 5.54 9.33
CA LEU A 157 -3.77 4.10 9.42
C LEU A 157 -4.44 3.58 8.15
N GLY A 158 -3.74 2.76 7.38
CA GLY A 158 -4.25 2.09 6.20
C GLY A 158 -4.67 0.65 6.48
N ILE A 159 -5.91 0.32 6.14
CA ILE A 159 -6.42 -1.07 6.13
C ILE A 159 -6.87 -1.40 4.71
N ALA A 160 -6.19 -2.35 4.08
CA ALA A 160 -6.38 -2.70 2.69
C ALA A 160 -6.71 -4.18 2.50
N PRO A 161 -8.00 -4.55 2.37
CA PRO A 161 -8.37 -5.87 1.90
C PRO A 161 -8.05 -5.99 0.40
N PHE A 162 -7.63 -7.17 -0.02
CA PHE A 162 -7.43 -7.44 -1.43
C PHE A 162 -7.79 -8.88 -1.80
N VAL A 163 -8.15 -9.04 -3.07
CA VAL A 163 -8.36 -10.34 -3.71
C VAL A 163 -7.56 -10.37 -4.99
N ASN A 164 -6.77 -11.43 -5.16
CA ASN A 164 -6.03 -11.75 -6.37
C ASN A 164 -6.59 -13.04 -6.96
N TYR A 165 -6.82 -13.06 -8.27
CA TYR A 165 -7.17 -14.26 -9.02
C TYR A 165 -6.02 -14.64 -9.95
N ARG A 166 -5.55 -15.89 -9.85
CA ARG A 166 -4.55 -16.48 -10.74
C ARG A 166 -5.21 -17.11 -11.94
N PHE A 167 -4.73 -16.78 -13.14
CA PHE A 167 -5.22 -17.42 -14.36
C PHE A 167 -4.67 -18.85 -14.48
N GLY A 168 -5.48 -19.85 -14.11
CA GLY A 168 -5.11 -21.26 -14.18
C GLY A 168 -3.83 -21.57 -13.40
N SER A 169 -2.88 -22.22 -14.06
CA SER A 169 -1.53 -22.51 -13.52
C SER A 169 -0.46 -21.52 -13.99
N THR A 170 -0.85 -20.36 -14.54
CA THR A 170 0.10 -19.34 -15.00
C THR A 170 0.66 -18.53 -13.83
N GLY A 171 1.69 -17.72 -14.08
CA GLY A 171 2.20 -16.71 -13.15
C GLY A 171 1.48 -15.36 -13.25
N LEU A 172 0.35 -15.27 -13.95
CA LEU A 172 -0.40 -14.03 -14.17
C LEU A 172 -1.55 -13.94 -13.18
N TYR A 173 -1.73 -12.75 -12.63
CA TYR A 173 -2.74 -12.44 -11.62
C TYR A 173 -3.49 -11.17 -11.99
N VAL A 174 -4.77 -11.12 -11.64
CA VAL A 174 -5.55 -9.88 -11.59
C VAL A 174 -5.93 -9.59 -10.14
N GLN A 175 -5.82 -8.33 -9.73
CA GLN A 175 -6.10 -7.90 -8.36
C GLN A 175 -7.20 -6.84 -8.34
N THR A 176 -7.94 -6.77 -7.24
CA THR A 176 -8.68 -5.57 -6.86
C THR A 176 -7.77 -4.34 -6.79
N GLY A 177 -8.32 -3.14 -7.00
CA GLY A 177 -7.59 -1.89 -6.75
C GLY A 177 -7.14 -1.76 -5.28
N ASP A 178 -6.26 -0.79 -5.01
CA ASP A 178 -5.84 -0.49 -3.64
C ASP A 178 -7.03 0.16 -2.89
N ILE A 179 -7.81 -0.65 -2.16
CA ILE A 179 -8.92 -0.17 -1.32
C ILE A 179 -8.35 0.12 0.05
N VAL A 180 -8.07 1.38 0.37
CA VAL A 180 -7.48 1.75 1.66
C VAL A 180 -8.52 2.49 2.50
N ALA A 181 -8.97 1.88 3.60
CA ALA A 181 -9.66 2.62 4.64
C ALA A 181 -8.61 3.41 5.42
N LEU A 182 -8.76 4.74 5.44
CA LEU A 182 -7.93 5.66 6.21
C LEU A 182 -8.66 6.01 7.50
N TYR A 183 -8.01 5.81 8.64
CA TYR A 183 -8.50 6.30 9.93
C TYR A 183 -7.70 7.53 10.35
N ASP A 184 -8.43 8.62 10.60
CA ASP A 184 -7.91 9.87 11.13
C ASP A 184 -8.21 9.94 12.64
N TRP A 185 -7.14 10.01 13.43
CA TRP A 185 -7.19 10.06 14.89
C TRP A 185 -7.74 11.38 15.45
N ASP A 186 -7.82 12.44 14.64
CA ASP A 186 -8.32 13.75 15.04
C ASP A 186 -9.84 13.86 14.92
N SER A 187 -10.51 12.90 14.28
CA SER A 187 -11.97 12.81 14.27
C SER A 187 -12.50 12.30 15.63
N ARG A 188 -13.01 13.22 16.46
CA ARG A 188 -13.84 12.94 17.64
C ARG A 188 -15.22 13.55 17.49
#